data_AF-A0A427B3R5-F1
#
_entry.id   AF-A0A427B3R5-F1
#
_cell.length_a   1.000
_cell.length_b   1.000
_cell.length_c   1.000
_cell.angle_alpha   90.00
_cell.angle_beta   90.00
_cell.angle_gamma   90.00
#
_symmetry.space_group_name_H-M   'P 1'
#
loop_
_entity.id
_entity.type
_entity.pdbx_description
1 polymer ?
#
loop_
_entity_poly.entity_id
_entity_poly.type
_entity_poly.pdbx_seq_one_letter_code
_entity_poly.pdbx_strand_id
1 'polypeptide(L)'
;MRTTHHPTRRLIPKGGTTRDVPTPLQNGVGSDKGSNAVVVTALQFEASQLISASMPYSQARHYPPGSGVGPMFCTHSHPHWGCFLPPTHLVFVDLQFAGVSLNIDCGGAANFTSEFGRAWVADRYFSAGATGLVAEPHRFLQQQERTLRFFPPVSAGKKNCYSVPLPPGRYYVRTFTVYDNYDSKLRTPSFDVSFEGTLVYAWRSPWPEAAARSGAYADLIASVLDGAANLCFYSIATDPPVVASVELAAVHPLAYDSASTGTDLILINYGRLTSGGSLFGPGFTNDSDAFSRVWQSDADFRSLDVPIKALSAGGHRIFGANQAPNYFPVKLYETAVTTDNPSDALEYLLPVDTRLDYMIWFHFAEIDSGVTRVGQRVFDVVIGEENVTRIDIYKEVGGFNAFKWHHIVENLTSSTLVVKLVPVAGKPIICGLENYAMVPLDLATVPRQGASGLGDPSTAYIGLTNSSSVSCGYFDSDGDAGVEGISPDTRQDGMEWGSLCAFHLGCLGGRNLSSQ
;
A
#
# COMPACT_ATOMS: atom_id res chain seq x y z
N MET A 1 -59.72 47.79 8.20
CA MET A 1 -59.86 47.39 9.62
C MET A 1 -60.83 46.22 9.72
N ARG A 2 -60.51 45.22 10.56
CA ARG A 2 -61.40 44.16 11.13
C ARG A 2 -62.26 43.28 10.19
N THR A 3 -61.60 42.19 9.77
CA THR A 3 -62.04 40.76 9.76
C THR A 3 -63.35 40.41 10.53
N THR A 4 -64.32 39.57 10.11
CA THR A 4 -64.36 38.25 9.40
C THR A 4 -63.78 37.05 10.19
N HIS A 5 -64.29 35.80 10.19
CA HIS A 5 -65.59 35.20 9.80
C HIS A 5 -65.83 33.86 10.56
N HIS A 6 -67.06 33.34 10.55
CA HIS A 6 -67.55 32.01 11.01
C HIS A 6 -68.10 31.21 9.77
N PRO A 7 -68.58 29.93 9.83
CA PRO A 7 -68.25 28.71 10.63
C PRO A 7 -68.42 27.33 9.86
N THR A 8 -68.50 26.18 10.59
CA THR A 8 -69.19 24.87 10.25
C THR A 8 -68.68 23.91 9.14
N ARG A 9 -68.99 22.58 9.05
CA ARG A 9 -69.30 21.43 9.98
C ARG A 9 -69.50 20.10 9.14
N ARG A 10 -69.49 18.90 9.76
CA ARG A 10 -69.94 17.53 9.26
C ARG A 10 -68.94 16.75 8.36
N LEU A 11 -68.87 15.40 8.27
CA LEU A 11 -69.72 14.24 8.71
C LEU A 11 -68.89 12.92 8.88
N ILE A 12 -69.54 11.80 9.30
CA ILE A 12 -69.03 10.51 9.86
C ILE A 12 -70.06 9.37 9.53
N PRO A 13 -69.86 8.00 9.54
CA PRO A 13 -68.71 7.10 9.88
C PRO A 13 -68.37 5.94 8.84
N LYS A 14 -67.33 5.11 9.14
CA LYS A 14 -67.15 3.62 8.96
C LYS A 14 -65.64 3.27 8.76
N GLY A 15 -65.01 2.22 9.31
CA GLY A 15 -65.40 1.17 10.27
C GLY A 15 -64.76 -0.20 9.91
N GLY A 16 -63.82 -0.72 10.71
CA GLY A 16 -63.31 -2.12 10.58
C GLY A 16 -61.80 -2.36 10.76
N THR A 17 -61.39 -2.68 11.99
CA THR A 17 -60.32 -3.66 12.39
C THR A 17 -59.15 -3.99 11.44
N THR A 18 -57.89 -3.80 11.90
CA THR A 18 -57.06 -4.86 12.53
C THR A 18 -55.64 -4.40 12.95
N ARG A 19 -55.21 -4.89 14.12
CA ARG A 19 -53.82 -5.17 14.58
C ARG A 19 -52.80 -4.02 14.71
N ASP A 20 -52.39 -3.79 15.95
CA ASP A 20 -51.24 -3.00 16.37
C ASP A 20 -49.90 -3.58 15.88
N VAL A 21 -49.02 -2.70 15.40
CA VAL A 21 -47.57 -2.92 15.29
C VAL A 21 -46.88 -1.64 15.75
N PRO A 22 -46.19 -1.61 16.92
CA PRO A 22 -45.49 -0.43 17.37
C PRO A 22 -44.15 -0.25 16.64
N THR A 23 -43.97 0.90 16.00
CA THR A 23 -42.65 1.42 15.60
C THR A 23 -41.83 1.83 16.82
N PRO A 24 -40.53 1.50 16.88
CA PRO A 24 -39.53 2.23 17.66
C PRO A 24 -38.74 3.17 16.71
N LEU A 25 -38.91 4.49 16.78
CA LEU A 25 -38.22 5.42 17.70
C LEU A 25 -36.68 5.38 17.61
N GLN A 26 -36.15 6.31 16.82
CA GLN A 26 -34.72 6.69 16.78
C GLN A 26 -34.34 7.57 17.99
N ASN A 27 -33.11 7.41 18.48
CA ASN A 27 -32.22 8.35 19.20
C ASN A 27 -30.91 7.56 19.49
N GLY A 28 -29.71 7.88 18.96
CA GLY A 28 -28.78 8.92 19.45
C GLY A 28 -28.08 8.49 20.76
N VAL A 29 -26.74 8.43 20.96
CA VAL A 29 -25.57 9.08 20.32
C VAL A 29 -24.25 8.34 20.69
N GLY A 30 -23.23 8.31 19.80
CA GLY A 30 -21.76 8.26 20.06
C GLY A 30 -21.13 7.03 20.79
N SER A 31 -19.83 6.72 20.67
CA SER A 31 -18.68 7.33 19.97
C SER A 31 -17.55 6.29 19.85
N ASP A 32 -17.05 6.00 18.64
CA ASP A 32 -15.75 5.36 18.41
C ASP A 32 -14.75 6.39 17.88
N LYS A 33 -13.53 6.41 18.43
CA LYS A 33 -12.43 7.28 17.97
C LYS A 33 -11.40 6.45 17.18
N GLY A 34 -11.80 5.98 16.01
CA GLY A 34 -10.86 5.56 14.96
C GLY A 34 -10.36 6.78 14.17
N SER A 35 -9.14 6.72 13.61
CA SER A 35 -8.69 7.80 12.70
C SER A 35 -9.61 7.82 11.48
N ASN A 36 -9.97 9.01 11.01
CA ASN A 36 -10.75 9.18 9.78
C ASN A 36 -9.93 8.90 8.51
N ALA A 37 -8.60 8.79 8.65
CA ALA A 37 -7.68 8.53 7.56
C ALA A 37 -7.96 7.17 6.90
N VAL A 38 -8.05 7.18 5.56
CA VAL A 38 -8.22 5.95 4.79
C VAL A 38 -6.84 5.30 4.60
N VAL A 39 -6.73 3.99 4.81
CA VAL A 39 -5.59 3.23 4.28
C VAL A 39 -5.91 2.97 2.82
N VAL A 40 -5.17 3.63 1.92
CA VAL A 40 -5.50 3.62 0.49
C VAL A 40 -4.53 2.71 -0.23
N THR A 41 -5.09 1.66 -0.81
CA THR A 41 -4.43 0.89 -1.86
C THR A 41 -4.31 1.77 -3.10
N ALA A 42 -3.16 1.74 -3.78
CA ALA A 42 -2.77 2.75 -4.78
C ALA A 42 -3.82 3.05 -5.88
N LEU A 43 -4.75 2.13 -6.12
CA LEU A 43 -5.80 2.21 -7.14
C LEU A 43 -7.03 3.05 -6.85
N GLN A 44 -7.28 3.51 -5.62
CA GLN A 44 -8.40 4.45 -5.41
C GLN A 44 -8.19 5.78 -6.16
N PHE A 45 -7.01 6.02 -6.74
CA PHE A 45 -6.68 7.23 -7.49
C PHE A 45 -6.91 7.17 -9.01
N GLU A 46 -7.24 6.00 -9.59
CA GLU A 46 -7.68 5.90 -11.00
C GLU A 46 -9.12 5.37 -11.17
N ALA A 47 -9.66 4.59 -10.22
CA ALA A 47 -10.99 4.00 -10.33
C ALA A 47 -12.08 4.84 -9.62
N SER A 48 -12.86 5.62 -10.40
CA SER A 48 -14.06 6.30 -9.89
C SER A 48 -15.27 5.36 -9.84
N GLN A 49 -15.57 4.73 -8.68
CA GLN A 49 -16.92 4.29 -8.33
C GLN A 49 -17.26 4.50 -6.85
N LEU A 50 -18.53 4.82 -6.58
CA LEU A 50 -19.02 5.21 -5.26
C LEU A 50 -19.39 4.01 -4.39
N ILE A 51 -18.97 4.02 -3.12
CA ILE A 51 -19.72 3.39 -2.03
C ILE A 51 -19.81 4.39 -0.87
N SER A 52 -21.04 4.84 -0.57
CA SER A 52 -21.31 5.76 0.53
C SER A 52 -21.55 4.99 1.84
N ALA A 53 -20.66 5.14 2.82
CA ALA A 53 -20.85 4.57 4.14
C ALA A 53 -21.51 5.57 5.10
N SER A 54 -22.65 5.17 5.69
CA SER A 54 -23.20 5.83 6.88
C SER A 54 -23.72 4.78 7.86
N MET A 55 -23.12 4.71 9.05
CA MET A 55 -23.56 3.83 10.14
C MET A 55 -23.38 4.51 11.52
N PRO A 56 -24.37 4.42 12.43
CA PRO A 56 -24.29 4.98 13.77
C PRO A 56 -24.00 3.92 14.86
N TYR A 57 -23.54 4.41 16.02
CA TYR A 57 -23.12 3.63 17.20
C TYR A 57 -24.14 3.72 18.36
N SER A 58 -24.12 2.78 19.30
CA SER A 58 -24.72 2.98 20.65
C SER A 58 -24.01 2.16 21.74
N GLN A 59 -23.95 2.70 22.96
CA GLN A 59 -23.13 2.16 24.07
C GLN A 59 -23.92 1.53 25.25
N ALA A 60 -23.12 0.90 26.13
CA ALA A 60 -23.51 0.02 27.24
C ALA A 60 -23.97 0.73 28.54
N ARG A 61 -24.19 -0.07 29.60
CA ARG A 61 -24.57 0.36 30.96
C ARG A 61 -23.48 -0.04 31.99
N HIS A 62 -23.24 0.81 33.00
CA HIS A 62 -22.20 0.69 34.04
C HIS A 62 -22.49 -0.37 35.14
N TYR A 63 -21.44 -0.85 35.85
CA TYR A 63 -21.10 -0.63 37.30
C TYR A 63 -19.96 -1.59 37.81
N PRO A 64 -19.31 -1.46 39.01
CA PRO A 64 -17.94 -0.92 39.10
C PRO A 64 -16.90 -1.87 39.82
N PRO A 65 -15.91 -1.47 40.67
CA PRO A 65 -14.58 -2.10 40.67
C PRO A 65 -14.25 -3.01 41.89
N GLY A 66 -13.18 -3.79 41.80
CA GLY A 66 -12.66 -4.62 42.91
C GLY A 66 -11.15 -4.87 42.83
N SER A 67 -10.46 -4.69 43.95
CA SER A 67 -9.00 -4.79 44.12
C SER A 67 -8.52 -6.17 44.54
N GLY A 68 -7.23 -6.47 44.33
CA GLY A 68 -6.59 -7.67 44.89
C GLY A 68 -5.09 -7.77 44.59
N VAL A 69 -4.25 -7.36 45.54
CA VAL A 69 -2.78 -7.57 45.50
C VAL A 69 -2.38 -8.52 46.62
N GLY A 70 -1.53 -9.51 46.35
CA GLY A 70 -1.06 -10.46 47.36
C GLY A 70 0.18 -11.26 46.87
N PRO A 71 1.20 -11.54 47.72
CA PRO A 71 2.56 -11.87 47.24
C PRO A 71 2.99 -13.32 47.52
N MET A 72 4.12 -13.77 46.96
CA MET A 72 4.80 -14.98 47.45
C MET A 72 6.35 -15.00 47.29
N PHE A 73 7.01 -14.95 48.46
CA PHE A 73 8.36 -15.35 48.91
C PHE A 73 9.55 -15.57 47.95
N CYS A 74 10.69 -15.00 48.37
CA CYS A 74 12.05 -15.44 48.04
C CYS A 74 12.70 -16.14 49.25
N THR A 75 13.56 -17.15 49.02
CA THR A 75 14.51 -17.66 50.03
C THR A 75 15.86 -17.99 49.37
N HIS A 76 16.94 -17.91 50.16
CA HIS A 76 18.34 -18.10 49.72
C HIS A 76 18.99 -19.24 50.53
N SER A 77 19.73 -20.14 49.86
CA SER A 77 20.91 -20.80 50.43
C SER A 77 21.75 -21.52 49.35
N HIS A 78 23.07 -21.52 49.59
CA HIS A 78 24.15 -22.06 48.73
C HIS A 78 24.69 -23.39 49.35
N PRO A 79 25.78 -24.01 48.83
CA PRO A 79 26.09 -24.43 47.44
C PRO A 79 26.62 -25.90 47.40
N HIS A 80 26.88 -26.47 46.20
CA HIS A 80 28.20 -27.04 45.79
C HIS A 80 28.19 -28.06 44.60
N TRP A 81 29.14 -27.85 43.67
CA TRP A 81 29.81 -28.79 42.73
C TRP A 81 29.07 -29.33 41.47
N GLY A 82 29.49 -28.79 40.31
CA GLY A 82 30.06 -29.61 39.22
C GLY A 82 29.12 -30.34 38.26
N CYS A 83 28.68 -29.67 37.20
CA CYS A 83 28.14 -30.32 35.99
C CYS A 83 28.87 -29.81 34.73
N PHE A 84 29.21 -30.74 33.83
CA PHE A 84 29.73 -30.43 32.49
C PHE A 84 28.67 -29.72 31.64
N LEU A 85 29.06 -28.67 30.92
CA LEU A 85 28.22 -28.10 29.86
C LEU A 85 28.37 -28.93 28.58
N PRO A 86 27.28 -29.43 27.97
CA PRO A 86 27.32 -29.88 26.58
C PRO A 86 27.53 -28.65 25.67
N PRO A 87 27.97 -28.83 24.41
CA PRO A 87 28.15 -27.71 23.49
C PRO A 87 26.81 -27.02 23.26
N THR A 88 26.64 -25.83 23.85
CA THR A 88 25.52 -24.97 23.54
C THR A 88 25.63 -24.59 22.07
N HIS A 89 24.73 -25.11 21.24
CA HIS A 89 24.43 -24.48 19.97
C HIS A 89 24.07 -23.04 20.27
N LEU A 90 24.97 -22.12 19.91
CA LEU A 90 24.65 -20.71 19.80
C LEU A 90 23.59 -20.61 18.70
N VAL A 91 22.33 -20.64 19.11
CA VAL A 91 21.28 -20.00 18.33
C VAL A 91 21.68 -18.53 18.30
N PHE A 92 22.30 -18.13 17.20
CA PHE A 92 22.36 -16.73 16.83
C PHE A 92 20.91 -16.30 16.63
N VAL A 93 20.31 -15.78 17.70
CA VAL A 93 19.15 -14.92 17.59
C VAL A 93 19.64 -13.74 16.79
N ASP A 94 19.09 -13.55 15.59
CA ASP A 94 19.53 -12.55 14.62
C ASP A 94 19.14 -11.15 15.12
N LEU A 95 19.96 -10.65 16.06
CA LEU A 95 19.73 -9.44 16.85
C LEU A 95 20.17 -8.16 16.12
N GLN A 96 20.58 -8.26 14.85
CA GLN A 96 21.18 -7.15 14.10
C GLN A 96 20.17 -6.22 13.41
N PHE A 97 18.89 -6.58 13.31
CA PHE A 97 17.87 -5.79 12.59
C PHE A 97 16.98 -4.90 13.48
N ALA A 98 17.15 -4.94 14.80
CA ALA A 98 16.37 -4.12 15.72
C ALA A 98 16.96 -2.71 15.88
N GLY A 99 16.32 -1.67 15.31
CA GLY A 99 16.49 -0.29 15.80
C GLY A 99 16.35 0.85 14.80
N VAL A 100 16.48 0.61 13.49
CA VAL A 100 16.38 1.71 12.50
C VAL A 100 14.91 1.95 12.15
N SER A 101 14.31 2.93 12.80
CA SER A 101 13.04 3.54 12.36
C SER A 101 13.08 5.06 12.52
N LEU A 102 12.41 5.77 11.60
CA LEU A 102 12.31 7.22 11.59
C LEU A 102 10.91 7.62 11.12
N ASN A 103 10.24 8.46 11.90
CA ASN A 103 8.92 8.99 11.57
C ASN A 103 9.03 10.53 11.53
N ILE A 104 8.77 11.14 10.38
CA ILE A 104 8.91 12.57 10.11
C ILE A 104 7.52 13.20 10.00
N ASP A 105 7.23 14.18 10.86
CA ASP A 105 6.04 15.03 10.79
C ASP A 105 6.30 16.16 9.79
N CYS A 106 5.73 16.07 8.59
CA CYS A 106 6.00 17.00 7.49
C CYS A 106 5.24 18.30 7.75
N GLY A 107 5.92 19.43 7.76
CA GLY A 107 5.41 20.70 8.29
C GLY A 107 5.48 20.84 9.82
N GLY A 108 5.79 19.77 10.56
CA GLY A 108 5.94 19.79 12.01
C GLY A 108 7.17 20.54 12.49
N ALA A 109 7.00 21.42 13.50
CA ALA A 109 8.07 22.27 14.02
C ALA A 109 8.82 21.71 15.24
N ALA A 110 8.33 20.62 15.85
CA ALA A 110 8.89 20.05 17.07
C ALA A 110 8.76 18.52 17.09
N ASN A 111 9.73 17.85 17.73
CA ASN A 111 9.65 16.42 18.00
C ASN A 111 8.53 16.14 19.02
N PHE A 112 7.86 14.99 18.90
CA PHE A 112 6.88 14.53 19.86
C PHE A 112 6.85 13.00 19.95
N THR A 113 6.09 12.47 20.90
CA THR A 113 5.78 11.04 20.98
C THR A 113 4.26 10.90 20.83
N SER A 114 3.80 10.03 19.92
CA SER A 114 2.37 9.81 19.71
C SER A 114 1.73 9.06 20.88
N GLU A 115 0.39 9.01 20.91
CA GLU A 115 -0.38 8.27 21.92
C GLU A 115 0.02 6.79 22.02
N PHE A 116 0.47 6.20 20.91
CA PHE A 116 0.99 4.83 20.83
C PHE A 116 2.51 4.70 21.10
N GLY A 117 3.12 5.70 21.73
CA GLY A 117 4.53 5.66 22.14
C GLY A 117 5.55 5.79 21.00
N ARG A 118 5.13 6.09 19.77
CA ARG A 118 6.04 6.22 18.62
C ARG A 118 6.67 7.62 18.60
N ALA A 119 7.99 7.69 18.53
CA ALA A 119 8.71 8.95 18.43
C ALA A 119 8.63 9.54 17.01
N TRP A 120 8.34 10.84 16.93
CA TRP A 120 8.27 11.63 15.71
C TRP A 120 9.29 12.76 15.77
N VAL A 121 9.98 13.01 14.66
CA VAL A 121 10.88 14.15 14.52
C VAL A 121 10.19 15.29 13.76
N ALA A 122 10.56 16.52 14.10
CA ALA A 122 10.23 17.70 13.32
C ALA A 122 10.71 17.56 11.87
N ASP A 123 10.04 18.27 10.97
CA ASP A 123 10.25 18.19 9.53
C ASP A 123 11.70 18.50 9.14
N ARG A 124 12.30 17.62 8.33
CA ARG A 124 13.72 17.68 7.94
C ARG A 124 14.01 16.78 6.74
N TYR A 125 15.21 16.90 6.18
CA TYR A 125 15.70 16.17 5.00
C TYR A 125 15.01 16.52 3.66
N PHE A 126 14.07 17.46 3.67
CA PHE A 126 13.44 18.02 2.46
C PHE A 126 14.37 18.99 1.69
N SER A 127 14.20 19.08 0.38
CA SER A 127 14.95 20.00 -0.49
C SER A 127 14.50 21.46 -0.39
N ALA A 128 13.18 21.71 -0.41
CA ALA A 128 12.58 23.05 -0.34
C ALA A 128 11.10 22.97 0.08
N GLY A 129 10.26 23.89 -0.40
CA GLY A 129 8.83 23.94 -0.11
C GLY A 129 8.48 24.74 1.16
N ALA A 130 7.19 24.82 1.44
CA ALA A 130 6.60 25.54 2.56
C ALA A 130 5.73 24.62 3.42
N THR A 131 5.37 25.08 4.62
CA THR A 131 4.58 24.31 5.59
C THR A 131 3.15 24.84 5.67
N GLY A 132 2.19 23.94 5.87
CA GLY A 132 0.76 24.24 5.97
C GLY A 132 0.08 23.44 7.09
N LEU A 133 -1.16 23.83 7.38
CA LEU A 133 -2.08 23.10 8.23
C LEU A 133 -3.31 22.71 7.41
N VAL A 134 -3.83 21.51 7.63
CA VAL A 134 -5.14 21.09 7.11
C VAL A 134 -6.25 22.05 7.58
N ALA A 135 -7.34 22.20 6.84
CA ALA A 135 -8.39 23.16 7.19
C ALA A 135 -9.17 22.77 8.46
N GLU A 136 -9.30 21.47 8.76
CA GLU A 136 -10.00 20.95 9.94
C GLU A 136 -9.10 20.05 10.83
N PRO A 137 -8.03 20.57 11.49
CA PRO A 137 -7.05 19.75 12.23
C PRO A 137 -7.64 18.89 13.37
N HIS A 138 -8.86 19.21 13.78
CA HIS A 138 -9.58 18.58 14.89
C HIS A 138 -10.18 17.22 14.48
N ARG A 139 -10.26 16.93 13.17
CA ARG A 139 -10.75 15.66 12.62
C ARG A 139 -9.69 14.56 12.54
N PHE A 140 -8.42 14.98 12.58
CA PHE A 140 -7.26 14.11 12.51
C PHE A 140 -6.84 13.74 13.93
N LEU A 141 -6.86 12.46 14.26
CA LEU A 141 -6.56 12.00 15.60
C LEU A 141 -5.06 12.03 15.86
N GLN A 142 -4.25 11.64 14.87
CA GLN A 142 -2.81 11.69 14.99
C GLN A 142 -2.29 13.11 14.79
N GLN A 143 -1.14 13.42 15.39
CA GLN A 143 -0.56 14.76 15.30
C GLN A 143 0.09 15.02 13.93
N GLN A 144 0.82 14.04 13.40
CA GLN A 144 1.45 14.08 12.06
C GLN A 144 0.46 14.15 10.88
N GLU A 145 -0.84 14.04 11.14
CA GLU A 145 -1.89 14.13 10.13
C GLU A 145 -2.42 15.57 9.97
N ARG A 146 -2.02 16.50 10.85
CA ARG A 146 -2.55 17.88 10.94
C ARG A 146 -1.70 18.91 10.21
N THR A 147 -0.41 18.63 10.12
CA THR A 147 0.62 19.43 9.46
C THR A 147 0.94 18.84 8.09
N LEU A 148 1.35 19.68 7.14
CA LEU A 148 1.87 19.21 5.87
C LEU A 148 3.00 20.08 5.33
N ARG A 149 3.86 19.48 4.51
CA ARG A 149 4.75 20.18 3.58
C ARG A 149 4.11 20.21 2.20
N PHE A 150 4.24 21.34 1.52
CA PHE A 150 3.86 21.50 0.12
C PHE A 150 4.97 22.15 -0.70
N PHE A 151 5.04 21.81 -1.99
CA PHE A 151 6.13 22.24 -2.87
C PHE A 151 5.61 23.06 -4.08
N PRO A 152 5.40 24.39 -3.95
CA PRO A 152 4.93 25.20 -5.07
C PRO A 152 5.95 25.22 -6.20
N PRO A 153 5.61 24.80 -7.44
CA PRO A 153 6.61 24.71 -8.52
C PRO A 153 7.22 26.05 -8.92
N VAL A 154 6.54 27.16 -8.60
CA VAL A 154 7.01 28.54 -8.85
C VAL A 154 8.16 28.94 -7.92
N SER A 155 8.24 28.41 -6.69
CA SER A 155 9.27 28.77 -5.70
C SER A 155 10.22 27.63 -5.32
N ALA A 156 9.75 26.38 -5.41
CA ALA A 156 10.51 25.18 -5.07
C ALA A 156 10.99 24.40 -6.31
N GLY A 157 10.61 24.81 -7.52
CA GLY A 157 10.88 24.06 -8.75
C GLY A 157 10.03 22.79 -8.88
N LYS A 158 10.14 22.11 -10.03
CA LYS A 158 9.24 20.99 -10.38
C LYS A 158 9.53 19.66 -9.68
N LYS A 159 10.74 19.44 -9.18
CA LYS A 159 11.16 18.23 -8.44
C LYS A 159 11.63 18.63 -7.05
N ASN A 160 11.08 18.01 -6.02
CA ASN A 160 11.51 18.16 -4.63
C ASN A 160 11.59 16.80 -3.95
N CYS A 161 12.51 16.61 -3.01
CA CYS A 161 12.73 15.31 -2.40
C CYS A 161 12.95 15.41 -0.89
N TYR A 162 12.55 14.36 -0.17
CA TYR A 162 13.15 13.97 1.10
C TYR A 162 14.29 13.01 0.80
N SER A 163 15.53 13.36 1.19
CA SER A 163 16.72 12.49 1.07
C SER A 163 17.19 12.13 2.47
N VAL A 164 16.70 10.99 2.97
CA VAL A 164 16.80 10.58 4.37
C VAL A 164 18.02 9.68 4.56
N PRO A 165 19.05 10.08 5.34
CA PRO A 165 20.22 9.24 5.58
C PRO A 165 19.83 7.96 6.33
N LEU A 166 20.11 6.80 5.74
CA LEU A 166 19.79 5.48 6.30
C LEU A 166 20.90 4.48 5.92
N PRO A 167 21.28 3.54 6.80
CA PRO A 167 22.21 2.47 6.43
C PRO A 167 21.71 1.68 5.20
N PRO A 168 22.58 1.17 4.32
CA PRO A 168 22.17 0.25 3.26
C PRO A 168 21.40 -0.94 3.81
N GLY A 169 20.28 -1.29 3.19
CA GLY A 169 19.35 -2.29 3.70
C GLY A 169 18.00 -2.27 2.98
N ARG A 170 17.02 -2.99 3.51
CA ARG A 170 15.66 -3.01 2.98
C ARG A 170 14.71 -2.32 3.96
N TYR A 171 13.78 -1.52 3.43
CA TYR A 171 12.94 -0.64 4.23
C TYR A 171 11.47 -0.74 3.84
N TYR A 172 10.61 -0.76 4.85
CA TYR A 172 9.21 -0.37 4.75
C TYR A 172 9.17 1.16 4.76
N VAL A 173 8.51 1.74 3.76
CA VAL A 173 8.32 3.20 3.63
C VAL A 173 6.84 3.47 3.54
N ARG A 174 6.33 4.35 4.40
CA ARG A 174 4.93 4.79 4.39
C ARG A 174 4.85 6.30 4.30
N THR A 175 3.94 6.81 3.49
CA THR A 175 3.60 8.23 3.41
C THR A 175 2.15 8.46 3.79
N PHE A 176 1.87 9.54 4.52
CA PHE A 176 0.52 10.09 4.65
C PHE A 176 0.39 11.35 3.80
N THR A 177 -0.61 11.37 2.93
CA THR A 177 -0.90 12.48 2.02
C THR A 177 -2.34 12.96 2.24
N VAL A 178 -2.51 14.26 2.46
CA VAL A 178 -3.81 14.89 2.68
C VAL A 178 -3.84 16.27 2.02
N TYR A 179 -5.00 16.64 1.49
CA TYR A 179 -5.25 18.00 0.99
C TYR A 179 -6.02 18.83 2.02
N ASP A 180 -7.18 18.34 2.46
CA ASP A 180 -8.17 18.98 3.35
C ASP A 180 -8.22 20.51 3.21
N ASN A 181 -8.25 20.98 1.95
CA ASN A 181 -8.35 22.39 1.58
C ASN A 181 -7.34 23.34 2.29
N TYR A 182 -6.12 22.87 2.59
CA TYR A 182 -5.10 23.62 3.33
C TYR A 182 -4.78 25.01 2.72
N ASP A 183 -4.97 25.17 1.41
CA ASP A 183 -4.72 26.39 0.66
C ASP A 183 -5.98 27.20 0.30
N SER A 184 -7.15 26.75 0.80
CA SER A 184 -8.47 27.36 0.55
C SER A 184 -8.91 27.44 -0.92
N LYS A 185 -8.30 26.67 -1.84
CA LYS A 185 -8.64 26.69 -3.27
C LYS A 185 -9.71 25.68 -3.69
N LEU A 186 -10.14 24.79 -2.80
CA LEU A 186 -11.12 23.72 -3.06
C LEU A 186 -10.78 22.83 -4.26
N ARG A 187 -9.48 22.65 -4.54
CA ARG A 187 -8.98 21.84 -5.66
C ARG A 187 -7.70 21.14 -5.27
N THR A 188 -7.77 19.81 -5.22
CA THR A 188 -6.62 18.93 -4.98
C THR A 188 -5.52 19.12 -6.03
N PRO A 189 -4.24 18.99 -5.66
CA PRO A 189 -3.13 19.05 -6.60
C PRO A 189 -2.92 17.72 -7.35
N SER A 190 -2.39 17.78 -8.57
CA SER A 190 -1.90 16.62 -9.32
C SER A 190 -0.37 16.57 -9.27
N PHE A 191 0.18 15.41 -8.92
CA PHE A 191 1.63 15.20 -8.81
C PHE A 191 2.00 13.72 -8.86
N ASP A 192 3.28 13.45 -9.06
CA ASP A 192 3.86 12.11 -9.00
C ASP A 192 4.82 11.98 -7.81
N VAL A 193 4.94 10.77 -7.29
CA VAL A 193 5.88 10.40 -6.22
C VAL A 193 6.76 9.26 -6.71
N SER A 194 8.08 9.42 -6.60
CA SER A 194 9.06 8.37 -6.87
C SER A 194 9.83 7.98 -5.61
N PHE A 195 10.19 6.71 -5.47
CA PHE A 195 11.16 6.22 -4.48
C PHE A 195 12.36 5.61 -5.21
N GLU A 196 13.59 5.96 -4.82
CA GLU A 196 14.82 5.64 -5.57
C GLU A 196 14.72 5.91 -7.08
N GLY A 197 14.15 7.07 -7.43
CA GLY A 197 13.93 7.48 -8.83
C GLY A 197 12.78 6.79 -9.56
N THR A 198 12.27 5.67 -9.03
CA THR A 198 11.21 4.85 -9.63
C THR A 198 9.83 5.37 -9.26
N LEU A 199 8.91 5.52 -10.23
CA LEU A 199 7.54 5.99 -9.96
C LEU A 199 6.78 5.00 -9.07
N VAL A 200 6.18 5.49 -7.97
CA VAL A 200 5.44 4.64 -7.01
C VAL A 200 4.00 5.09 -6.74
N TYR A 201 3.70 6.39 -6.75
CA TYR A 201 2.33 6.88 -6.55
C TYR A 201 2.00 8.03 -7.52
N ALA A 202 0.83 7.95 -8.15
CA ALA A 202 0.30 8.97 -9.05
C ALA A 202 -0.93 9.65 -8.43
N TRP A 203 -0.83 10.93 -8.11
CA TRP A 203 -1.93 11.73 -7.58
C TRP A 203 -2.55 12.56 -8.70
N ARG A 204 -3.85 12.37 -8.95
CA ARG A 204 -4.57 12.98 -10.08
C ARG A 204 -5.81 13.70 -9.60
N SER A 205 -5.88 15.01 -9.81
CA SER A 205 -7.06 15.80 -9.43
C SER A 205 -8.24 15.54 -10.39
N PRO A 206 -9.48 15.43 -9.89
CA PRO A 206 -9.90 15.49 -8.48
C PRO A 206 -9.64 14.17 -7.74
N TRP A 207 -9.15 14.23 -6.50
CA TRP A 207 -9.00 13.03 -5.67
C TRP A 207 -10.37 12.54 -5.17
N PRO A 208 -10.51 11.24 -4.80
CA PRO A 208 -11.67 10.74 -4.07
C PRO A 208 -11.92 11.56 -2.80
N GLU A 209 -13.19 11.86 -2.48
CA GLU A 209 -13.53 12.76 -1.37
C GLU A 209 -12.93 12.31 -0.03
N ALA A 210 -12.92 11.01 0.24
CA ALA A 210 -12.35 10.47 1.47
C ALA A 210 -10.83 10.75 1.60
N ALA A 211 -10.05 10.55 0.53
CA ALA A 211 -8.64 10.88 0.50
C ALA A 211 -8.38 12.40 0.47
N ALA A 212 -9.22 13.16 -0.23
CA ALA A 212 -9.14 14.62 -0.27
C ALA A 212 -9.36 15.25 1.11
N ARG A 213 -10.32 14.72 1.91
CA ARG A 213 -10.81 15.32 3.15
C ARG A 213 -10.21 14.71 4.42
N SER A 214 -9.92 13.40 4.42
CA SER A 214 -9.35 12.69 5.57
C SER A 214 -7.93 12.18 5.33
N GLY A 215 -7.38 12.38 4.12
CA GLY A 215 -6.07 11.89 3.75
C GLY A 215 -6.02 10.38 3.52
N ALA A 216 -4.84 9.95 3.10
CA ALA A 216 -4.59 8.58 2.68
C ALA A 216 -3.18 8.15 3.08
N TYR A 217 -3.08 6.96 3.66
CA TYR A 217 -1.82 6.26 3.84
C TYR A 217 -1.52 5.38 2.63
N ALA A 218 -0.31 5.45 2.11
CA ALA A 218 0.23 4.55 1.10
C ALA A 218 1.60 4.02 1.57
N ASP A 219 1.90 2.74 1.34
CA ASP A 219 3.18 2.14 1.73
C ASP A 219 3.79 1.21 0.68
N LEU A 220 5.09 0.97 0.82
CA LEU A 220 5.90 0.15 -0.06
C LEU A 220 7.06 -0.52 0.70
N ILE A 221 7.70 -1.50 0.08
CA ILE A 221 8.95 -2.12 0.57
C ILE A 221 9.98 -2.08 -0.55
N ALA A 222 11.15 -1.49 -0.27
CA ALA A 222 12.22 -1.28 -1.25
C ALA A 222 13.61 -1.43 -0.64
N SER A 223 14.61 -1.63 -1.50
CA SER A 223 16.04 -1.64 -1.12
C SER A 223 16.62 -0.22 -1.20
N VAL A 224 17.48 0.15 -0.25
CA VAL A 224 18.28 1.38 -0.26
C VAL A 224 19.73 0.95 -0.16
N LEU A 225 20.56 1.31 -1.15
CA LEU A 225 21.91 0.74 -1.31
C LEU A 225 23.04 1.76 -1.15
N ASP A 226 22.76 3.04 -1.37
CA ASP A 226 23.74 4.14 -1.42
C ASP A 226 23.93 4.86 -0.08
N GLY A 227 23.05 4.62 0.89
CA GLY A 227 23.05 5.25 2.21
C GLY A 227 22.02 6.39 2.40
N ALA A 228 21.14 6.63 1.43
CA ALA A 228 20.09 7.64 1.56
C ALA A 228 18.80 7.20 0.86
N ALA A 229 17.68 7.19 1.58
CA ALA A 229 16.36 6.95 0.97
C ALA A 229 15.83 8.23 0.32
N ASN A 230 15.58 8.19 -0.99
CA ASN A 230 15.23 9.31 -1.85
C ASN A 230 13.75 9.24 -2.27
N LEU A 231 12.89 9.87 -1.48
CA LEU A 231 11.47 10.04 -1.78
C LEU A 231 11.24 11.40 -2.47
N CYS A 232 10.99 11.40 -3.78
CA CYS A 232 10.83 12.61 -4.58
C CYS A 232 9.39 12.83 -5.06
N PHE A 233 9.01 14.09 -5.19
CA PHE A 233 7.71 14.60 -5.60
C PHE A 233 7.86 15.48 -6.84
N TYR A 234 7.02 15.26 -7.84
CA TYR A 234 7.04 15.96 -9.13
C TYR A 234 5.73 16.69 -9.39
N SER A 235 5.77 18.01 -9.50
CA SER A 235 4.59 18.83 -9.79
C SER A 235 4.08 18.61 -11.21
N ILE A 236 2.77 18.42 -11.39
CA ILE A 236 2.14 18.49 -12.72
C ILE A 236 1.62 19.92 -12.94
N ALA A 237 1.95 20.50 -14.10
CA ALA A 237 1.65 21.89 -14.43
C ALA A 237 2.10 22.90 -13.34
N THR A 238 1.14 23.47 -12.59
CA THR A 238 1.35 24.45 -11.51
C THR A 238 0.94 23.91 -10.12
N ASP A 239 0.60 22.63 -10.03
CA ASP A 239 0.08 22.03 -8.81
C ASP A 239 1.19 21.72 -7.80
N PRO A 240 1.07 22.15 -6.53
CA PRO A 240 2.04 21.81 -5.49
C PRO A 240 1.85 20.38 -5.00
N PRO A 241 2.85 19.49 -5.09
CA PRO A 241 2.82 18.24 -4.34
C PRO A 241 2.71 18.47 -2.85
N VAL A 242 2.03 17.58 -2.12
CA VAL A 242 1.83 17.68 -0.66
C VAL A 242 2.11 16.34 0.03
N VAL A 243 2.65 16.41 1.25
CA VAL A 243 2.87 15.26 2.13
C VAL A 243 2.79 15.71 3.59
N ALA A 244 2.16 14.90 4.44
CA ALA A 244 1.94 15.18 5.86
C ALA A 244 2.78 14.30 6.78
N SER A 245 3.07 13.05 6.38
CA SER A 245 4.06 12.23 7.10
C SER A 245 4.91 11.38 6.16
N VAL A 246 6.14 11.09 6.59
CA VAL A 246 7.03 10.09 5.99
C VAL A 246 7.56 9.20 7.10
N GLU A 247 7.35 7.89 6.99
CA GLU A 247 7.78 6.89 7.95
C GLU A 247 8.66 5.86 7.26
N LEU A 248 9.81 5.53 7.86
CA LEU A 248 10.73 4.53 7.36
C LEU A 248 11.08 3.57 8.50
N ALA A 249 11.01 2.26 8.24
CA ALA A 249 11.40 1.21 9.18
C ALA A 249 12.22 0.14 8.46
N ALA A 250 13.34 -0.27 9.02
CA ALA A 250 14.11 -1.39 8.47
C ALA A 250 13.29 -2.68 8.52
N VAL A 251 13.36 -3.46 7.44
CA VAL A 251 12.79 -4.81 7.36
C VAL A 251 13.91 -5.82 7.16
N HIS A 252 13.64 -7.08 7.45
CA HIS A 252 14.63 -8.14 7.25
C HIS A 252 15.04 -8.21 5.76
N PRO A 253 16.34 -8.33 5.42
CA PRO A 253 16.80 -8.29 4.03
C PRO A 253 16.13 -9.33 3.15
N LEU A 254 15.88 -10.53 3.68
CA LEU A 254 15.21 -11.65 3.00
C LEU A 254 13.66 -11.66 3.15
N ALA A 255 13.05 -10.58 3.66
CA ALA A 255 11.58 -10.51 3.73
C ALA A 255 10.95 -10.59 2.34
N TYR A 256 9.67 -10.95 2.25
CA TYR A 256 8.88 -10.95 1.01
C TYR A 256 9.64 -11.56 -0.20
N ASP A 257 10.26 -12.72 0.04
CA ASP A 257 10.96 -13.56 -0.97
C ASP A 257 11.97 -12.82 -1.88
N SER A 258 12.69 -11.86 -1.32
CA SER A 258 13.82 -11.16 -1.99
C SER A 258 15.01 -12.06 -2.31
N ALA A 259 15.11 -13.24 -1.69
CA ALA A 259 16.09 -14.25 -2.08
C ALA A 259 15.85 -14.76 -3.52
N SER A 260 14.58 -14.83 -3.93
CA SER A 260 14.16 -15.30 -5.26
C SER A 260 13.89 -14.14 -6.22
N THR A 261 13.30 -13.04 -5.73
CA THR A 261 12.91 -11.87 -6.55
C THR A 261 14.02 -10.83 -6.71
N GLY A 262 15.03 -10.82 -5.84
CA GLY A 262 16.14 -9.87 -5.88
C GLY A 262 15.89 -8.56 -5.13
N THR A 263 16.80 -7.61 -5.29
CA THR A 263 16.79 -6.29 -4.63
C THR A 263 16.23 -5.16 -5.50
N ASP A 264 16.12 -5.40 -6.80
CA ASP A 264 15.95 -4.36 -7.82
C ASP A 264 14.47 -4.13 -8.16
N LEU A 265 13.61 -4.35 -7.16
CA LEU A 265 12.15 -4.26 -7.21
C LEU A 265 11.63 -3.49 -6.00
N ILE A 266 10.64 -2.64 -6.25
CA ILE A 266 9.78 -2.03 -5.23
C ILE A 266 8.50 -2.86 -5.14
N LEU A 267 8.14 -3.26 -3.93
CA LEU A 267 6.86 -3.88 -3.62
C LEU A 267 5.89 -2.81 -3.12
N ILE A 268 5.01 -2.33 -3.99
CA ILE A 268 4.01 -1.30 -3.65
C ILE A 268 2.77 -2.00 -3.10
N ASN A 269 2.22 -1.54 -1.97
CA ASN A 269 1.08 -2.19 -1.33
C ASN A 269 -0.26 -1.84 -2.03
N TYR A 270 -0.92 -2.86 -2.58
CA TYR A 270 -2.24 -2.82 -3.22
C TYR A 270 -3.34 -3.48 -2.37
N GLY A 271 -3.01 -3.88 -1.14
CA GLY A 271 -3.92 -4.40 -0.13
C GLY A 271 -3.16 -5.17 0.92
N ARG A 272 -3.27 -4.79 2.20
CA ARG A 272 -2.76 -5.56 3.34
C ARG A 272 -3.90 -5.81 4.32
N LEU A 273 -4.56 -6.96 4.15
CA LEU A 273 -5.89 -7.24 4.68
C LEU A 273 -5.84 -8.21 5.87
N THR A 274 -6.59 -7.92 6.92
CA THR A 274 -6.92 -8.86 8.00
C THR A 274 -8.37 -9.32 7.90
N SER A 275 -8.57 -10.63 8.00
CA SER A 275 -9.87 -11.27 7.80
C SER A 275 -10.58 -11.51 9.12
N GLY A 276 -11.82 -11.01 9.22
CA GLY A 276 -12.64 -11.11 10.43
C GLY A 276 -12.23 -10.18 11.56
N GLY A 277 -11.19 -9.35 11.33
CA GLY A 277 -10.69 -8.33 12.25
C GLY A 277 -11.02 -6.90 11.78
N SER A 278 -10.94 -5.97 12.72
CA SER A 278 -10.85 -4.53 12.43
C SER A 278 -9.42 -4.14 12.01
N LEU A 279 -9.25 -2.92 11.51
CA LEU A 279 -7.93 -2.35 11.27
C LEU A 279 -7.06 -2.42 12.55
N PHE A 280 -5.78 -2.81 12.40
CA PHE A 280 -4.80 -2.79 13.48
C PHE A 280 -3.38 -2.45 13.00
N GLY A 281 -2.55 -1.95 13.93
CA GLY A 281 -1.11 -1.77 13.73
C GLY A 281 -0.58 -0.40 14.16
N PRO A 282 0.73 -0.17 14.02
CA PRO A 282 1.43 0.96 14.63
C PRO A 282 0.98 2.32 14.10
N GLY A 283 0.34 3.10 14.98
CA GLY A 283 -0.27 4.39 14.67
C GLY A 283 -1.80 4.40 14.75
N PHE A 284 -2.43 3.23 14.88
CA PHE A 284 -3.89 3.08 14.93
C PHE A 284 -4.37 2.27 16.14
N THR A 285 -3.62 1.25 16.54
CA THR A 285 -3.90 0.44 17.73
C THR A 285 -2.62 0.20 18.54
N ASN A 286 -2.75 -0.40 19.73
CA ASN A 286 -1.63 -0.80 20.57
C ASN A 286 -1.01 -2.16 20.14
N ASP A 287 -1.28 -2.60 18.92
CA ASP A 287 -0.70 -3.82 18.34
C ASP A 287 0.61 -3.48 17.63
N SER A 288 1.67 -4.24 17.93
CA SER A 288 2.98 -4.08 17.30
C SER A 288 3.15 -5.00 16.09
N ASP A 289 3.79 -4.48 15.04
CA ASP A 289 4.30 -5.24 13.90
C ASP A 289 5.79 -4.90 13.77
N ALA A 290 6.66 -5.92 13.63
CA ALA A 290 8.10 -5.75 13.56
C ALA A 290 8.54 -4.84 12.40
N PHE A 291 7.76 -4.77 11.32
CA PHE A 291 8.02 -3.95 10.14
C PHE A 291 7.15 -2.68 10.08
N SER A 292 6.49 -2.31 11.19
CA SER A 292 5.58 -1.15 11.29
C SER A 292 4.37 -1.14 10.33
N ARG A 293 4.07 -2.29 9.70
CA ARG A 293 2.91 -2.47 8.80
C ARG A 293 1.59 -2.25 9.54
N VAL A 294 0.62 -1.72 8.82
CA VAL A 294 -0.78 -1.64 9.24
C VAL A 294 -1.62 -2.57 8.38
N TRP A 295 -2.57 -3.25 9.02
CA TRP A 295 -3.46 -4.24 8.42
C TRP A 295 -4.88 -3.68 8.46
N GLN A 296 -5.52 -3.52 7.30
CA GLN A 296 -6.88 -3.00 7.19
C GLN A 296 -7.91 -4.14 7.15
N SER A 297 -9.18 -3.86 7.44
CA SER A 297 -10.22 -4.90 7.34
C SER A 297 -10.40 -5.36 5.89
N ASP A 298 -10.62 -6.65 5.71
CA ASP A 298 -10.80 -7.27 4.40
C ASP A 298 -12.19 -7.06 3.77
N ALA A 299 -13.10 -6.38 4.47
CA ALA A 299 -14.52 -6.29 4.12
C ALA A 299 -14.79 -5.65 2.76
N ASP A 300 -14.11 -4.56 2.43
CA ASP A 300 -14.31 -3.81 1.18
C ASP A 300 -13.69 -4.52 -0.05
N PHE A 301 -12.92 -5.59 0.17
CA PHE A 301 -12.22 -6.36 -0.86
C PHE A 301 -12.85 -7.72 -1.10
N ARG A 302 -13.89 -8.10 -0.35
CA ARG A 302 -14.64 -9.36 -0.52
C ARG A 302 -15.86 -9.16 -1.41
N SER A 303 -16.23 -10.20 -2.15
CA SER A 303 -17.55 -10.24 -2.77
C SER A 303 -18.65 -10.18 -1.70
N LEU A 304 -19.62 -9.28 -1.90
CA LEU A 304 -20.78 -9.11 -1.02
C LEU A 304 -21.87 -10.17 -1.25
N ASP A 305 -21.80 -10.90 -2.37
CA ASP A 305 -22.78 -11.93 -2.74
C ASP A 305 -22.61 -13.25 -1.97
N VAL A 306 -21.46 -13.43 -1.29
CA VAL A 306 -21.14 -14.64 -0.52
C VAL A 306 -21.31 -14.36 0.98
N PRO A 307 -22.27 -15.02 1.66
CA PRO A 307 -22.41 -14.90 3.11
C PRO A 307 -21.21 -15.53 3.84
N ILE A 308 -20.62 -14.77 4.77
CA ILE A 308 -19.42 -15.14 5.52
C ILE A 308 -19.64 -15.07 7.03
N LYS A 309 -18.89 -15.91 7.73
CA LYS A 309 -18.77 -15.93 9.18
C LYS A 309 -17.34 -15.61 9.58
N ALA A 310 -17.18 -14.63 10.47
CA ALA A 310 -15.93 -14.41 11.17
C ALA A 310 -15.70 -15.50 12.23
N LEU A 311 -14.47 -15.96 12.35
CA LEU A 311 -13.99 -16.89 13.37
C LEU A 311 -12.92 -16.19 14.22
N SER A 312 -12.79 -16.62 15.47
CA SER A 312 -11.75 -16.19 16.38
C SER A 312 -11.13 -17.40 17.04
N ALA A 313 -9.83 -17.34 17.30
CA ALA A 313 -9.09 -18.35 18.05
C ALA A 313 -9.55 -18.48 19.52
N GLY A 314 -10.45 -17.62 20.01
CA GLY A 314 -11.12 -17.82 21.32
C GLY A 314 -10.16 -17.82 22.52
N GLY A 315 -9.01 -17.13 22.41
CA GLY A 315 -7.96 -17.14 23.42
C GLY A 315 -6.97 -18.30 23.32
N HIS A 316 -7.13 -19.21 22.36
CA HIS A 316 -6.09 -20.19 22.04
C HIS A 316 -4.85 -19.48 21.48
N ARG A 317 -3.67 -19.89 21.94
CA ARG A 317 -2.39 -19.33 21.49
C ARG A 317 -2.08 -19.81 20.07
N ILE A 318 -1.77 -18.87 19.19
CA ILE A 318 -1.23 -19.17 17.86
C ILE A 318 0.29 -19.41 17.93
N PHE A 319 0.76 -20.44 17.24
CA PHE A 319 2.17 -20.80 17.09
C PHE A 319 2.67 -20.56 15.65
N GLY A 320 3.98 -20.56 15.41
CA GLY A 320 4.58 -20.41 14.07
C GLY A 320 4.50 -19.00 13.44
N ALA A 321 3.78 -18.06 14.06
CA ALA A 321 3.73 -16.65 13.68
C ALA A 321 4.94 -15.86 14.21
N ASN A 322 5.11 -14.61 13.73
CA ASN A 322 6.19 -13.68 14.09
C ASN A 322 7.60 -14.30 13.99
N GLN A 323 7.87 -15.02 12.89
CA GLN A 323 9.16 -15.64 12.60
C GLN A 323 9.86 -14.95 11.42
N ALA A 324 11.18 -15.03 11.39
CA ALA A 324 11.98 -14.65 10.23
C ALA A 324 11.55 -15.43 8.96
N PRO A 325 11.71 -14.85 7.76
CA PRO A 325 12.18 -13.49 7.51
C PRO A 325 11.09 -12.42 7.61
N ASN A 326 9.79 -12.79 7.67
CA ASN A 326 8.69 -11.82 7.45
C ASN A 326 8.07 -11.22 8.71
N TYR A 327 8.28 -11.83 9.87
CA TYR A 327 7.78 -11.39 11.18
C TYR A 327 6.30 -10.99 11.18
N PHE A 328 5.46 -11.74 10.44
CA PHE A 328 4.02 -11.47 10.37
C PHE A 328 3.40 -11.53 11.77
N PRO A 329 2.62 -10.52 12.19
CA PRO A 329 2.19 -10.38 13.57
C PRO A 329 1.27 -11.53 13.98
N VAL A 330 1.40 -11.99 15.23
CA VAL A 330 0.53 -13.05 15.79
C VAL A 330 -0.94 -12.66 15.66
N LYS A 331 -1.23 -11.36 15.83
CA LYS A 331 -2.56 -10.75 15.77
C LYS A 331 -3.34 -11.12 14.51
N LEU A 332 -2.66 -11.18 13.36
CA LEU A 332 -3.25 -11.51 12.07
C LEU A 332 -3.94 -12.88 12.05
N TYR A 333 -3.40 -13.84 12.81
CA TYR A 333 -3.84 -15.23 12.83
C TYR A 333 -4.82 -15.54 13.98
N GLU A 334 -5.20 -14.53 14.78
CA GLU A 334 -6.19 -14.69 15.85
C GLU A 334 -7.64 -14.67 15.34
N THR A 335 -7.86 -14.14 14.14
CA THR A 335 -9.16 -14.09 13.45
C THR A 335 -9.06 -14.71 12.07
N ALA A 336 -10.21 -15.09 11.52
CA ALA A 336 -10.35 -15.55 10.15
C ALA A 336 -11.76 -15.28 9.63
N VAL A 337 -11.97 -15.41 8.32
CA VAL A 337 -13.30 -15.60 7.74
C VAL A 337 -13.43 -16.97 7.10
N THR A 338 -14.65 -17.53 7.14
CA THR A 338 -15.09 -18.74 6.47
C THR A 338 -16.44 -18.45 5.79
N THR A 339 -16.83 -19.20 4.77
CA THR A 339 -18.18 -19.09 4.20
C THR A 339 -19.26 -19.68 5.10
N ASP A 340 -20.52 -19.24 4.95
CA ASP A 340 -21.65 -19.81 5.68
C ASP A 340 -22.12 -21.15 5.12
N ASN A 341 -22.07 -21.36 3.80
CA ASN A 341 -22.37 -22.66 3.18
C ASN A 341 -21.09 -23.41 2.78
N PRO A 342 -20.99 -24.73 3.02
CA PRO A 342 -19.83 -25.53 2.61
C PRO A 342 -19.58 -25.63 1.10
N SER A 343 -20.54 -25.23 0.26
CA SER A 343 -20.44 -25.18 -1.20
C SER A 343 -19.78 -23.91 -1.73
N ASP A 344 -19.76 -22.84 -0.92
CA ASP A 344 -19.48 -21.50 -1.42
C ASP A 344 -17.98 -21.25 -1.39
N ALA A 345 -17.46 -20.69 -2.48
CA ALA A 345 -16.10 -20.20 -2.54
C ALA A 345 -16.01 -18.83 -1.85
N LEU A 346 -14.99 -18.62 -1.03
CA LEU A 346 -14.68 -17.28 -0.53
C LEU A 346 -14.00 -16.51 -1.66
N GLU A 347 -14.48 -15.29 -1.97
CA GLU A 347 -14.04 -14.51 -3.13
C GLU A 347 -13.58 -13.11 -2.74
N TYR A 348 -12.39 -12.74 -3.21
CA TYR A 348 -11.81 -11.41 -3.12
C TYR A 348 -11.70 -10.79 -4.52
N LEU A 349 -12.00 -9.49 -4.57
CA LEU A 349 -11.93 -8.65 -5.77
C LEU A 349 -10.84 -7.60 -5.51
N LEU A 350 -9.59 -7.96 -5.81
CA LEU A 350 -8.45 -7.10 -5.55
C LEU A 350 -8.28 -6.10 -6.70
N PRO A 351 -8.26 -4.78 -6.44
CA PRO A 351 -7.91 -3.82 -7.47
C PRO A 351 -6.41 -4.01 -7.83
N VAL A 352 -6.11 -4.07 -9.11
CA VAL A 352 -4.74 -4.18 -9.69
C VAL A 352 -4.58 -3.28 -10.92
N ASP A 353 -3.35 -2.92 -11.25
CA ASP A 353 -3.00 -2.20 -12.47
C ASP A 353 -2.66 -3.19 -13.58
N THR A 354 -3.03 -2.84 -14.81
CA THR A 354 -2.68 -3.67 -15.98
C THR A 354 -1.21 -3.54 -16.37
N ARG A 355 -0.60 -4.64 -16.80
CA ARG A 355 0.81 -4.78 -17.25
C ARG A 355 1.85 -4.66 -16.12
N LEU A 356 1.44 -4.89 -14.88
CA LEU A 356 2.34 -5.12 -13.75
C LEU A 356 2.20 -6.58 -13.27
N ASP A 357 3.26 -7.04 -12.59
CA ASP A 357 3.29 -8.31 -11.90
C ASP A 357 2.90 -8.12 -10.43
N TYR A 358 2.26 -9.11 -9.82
CA TYR A 358 1.71 -9.01 -8.48
C TYR A 358 2.09 -10.20 -7.59
N MET A 359 2.73 -9.91 -6.46
CA MET A 359 2.99 -10.89 -5.41
C MET A 359 1.85 -10.88 -4.38
N ILE A 360 1.12 -11.99 -4.30
CA ILE A 360 0.02 -12.19 -3.36
C ILE A 360 0.50 -13.08 -2.22
N TRP A 361 0.34 -12.64 -0.97
CA TRP A 361 0.59 -13.44 0.23
C TRP A 361 -0.73 -13.86 0.88
N PHE A 362 -0.88 -15.14 1.15
CA PHE A 362 -2.03 -15.72 1.82
C PHE A 362 -1.65 -16.12 3.25
N HIS A 363 -2.48 -15.73 4.21
CA HIS A 363 -2.27 -16.03 5.63
C HIS A 363 -3.37 -16.93 6.16
N PHE A 364 -2.97 -18.05 6.76
CA PHE A 364 -3.86 -19.10 7.20
C PHE A 364 -3.52 -19.56 8.62
N ALA A 365 -4.52 -19.93 9.39
CA ALA A 365 -4.38 -20.77 10.57
C ALA A 365 -5.68 -21.56 10.75
N GLU A 366 -5.60 -22.85 11.06
CA GLU A 366 -6.79 -23.62 11.40
C GLU A 366 -7.17 -23.32 12.86
N ILE A 367 -8.00 -22.30 13.04
CA ILE A 367 -8.48 -21.81 14.34
C ILE A 367 -9.87 -22.34 14.72
N ASP A 368 -10.51 -23.11 13.82
CA ASP A 368 -11.78 -23.78 14.09
C ASP A 368 -11.54 -25.09 14.84
N SER A 369 -11.94 -25.15 16.11
CA SER A 369 -11.76 -26.33 16.96
C SER A 369 -12.57 -27.56 16.49
N GLY A 370 -13.47 -27.41 15.51
CA GLY A 370 -14.11 -28.52 14.82
C GLY A 370 -13.19 -29.29 13.86
N VAL A 371 -12.08 -28.68 13.42
CA VAL A 371 -11.09 -29.29 12.52
C VAL A 371 -9.93 -29.83 13.35
N THR A 372 -9.78 -31.15 13.35
CA THR A 372 -8.91 -31.92 14.25
C THR A 372 -8.07 -32.98 13.55
N ARG A 373 -8.19 -33.11 12.22
CA ARG A 373 -7.38 -34.01 11.39
C ARG A 373 -7.32 -33.56 9.93
N VAL A 374 -6.27 -34.02 9.25
CA VAL A 374 -6.07 -33.97 7.80
C VAL A 374 -7.33 -34.41 7.04
N GLY A 375 -7.63 -33.71 5.95
CA GLY A 375 -8.75 -34.00 5.04
C GLY A 375 -10.12 -33.48 5.50
N GLN A 376 -10.24 -32.86 6.68
CA GLN A 376 -11.51 -32.25 7.12
C GLN A 376 -11.76 -30.87 6.49
N ARG A 377 -10.70 -30.09 6.24
CA ARG A 377 -10.77 -28.82 5.51
C ARG A 377 -9.72 -28.84 4.40
N VAL A 378 -10.20 -28.83 3.16
CA VAL A 378 -9.37 -28.82 1.95
C VAL A 378 -10.02 -27.86 0.97
N PHE A 379 -9.25 -26.94 0.38
CA PHE A 379 -9.74 -26.00 -0.61
C PHE A 379 -8.67 -25.70 -1.67
N ASP A 380 -9.13 -25.37 -2.86
CA ASP A 380 -8.28 -24.92 -3.96
C ASP A 380 -8.17 -23.39 -3.93
N VAL A 381 -6.95 -22.88 -4.11
CA VAL A 381 -6.70 -21.46 -4.34
C VAL A 381 -6.75 -21.22 -5.84
N VAL A 382 -7.68 -20.39 -6.27
CA VAL A 382 -7.86 -20.00 -7.68
C VAL A 382 -7.55 -18.51 -7.80
N ILE A 383 -6.68 -18.14 -8.73
CA ILE A 383 -6.29 -16.75 -9.01
C ILE A 383 -6.57 -16.47 -10.49
N GLY A 384 -7.39 -15.46 -10.76
CA GLY A 384 -8.01 -15.29 -12.07
C GLY A 384 -8.87 -16.52 -12.42
N GLU A 385 -8.44 -17.27 -13.43
CA GLU A 385 -9.08 -18.53 -13.87
C GLU A 385 -8.24 -19.78 -13.54
N GLU A 386 -7.03 -19.61 -12.98
CA GLU A 386 -6.08 -20.71 -12.73
C GLU A 386 -6.16 -21.25 -11.29
N ASN A 387 -6.26 -22.56 -11.13
CA ASN A 387 -6.08 -23.24 -9.84
C ASN A 387 -4.59 -23.42 -9.57
N VAL A 388 -4.04 -22.54 -8.72
CA VAL A 388 -2.60 -22.42 -8.46
C VAL A 388 -2.09 -23.36 -7.36
N THR A 389 -2.94 -23.77 -6.41
CA THR A 389 -2.57 -24.74 -5.36
C THR A 389 -3.78 -25.31 -4.61
N ARG A 390 -3.62 -26.49 -4.00
CA ARG A 390 -4.59 -27.11 -3.08
C ARG A 390 -4.04 -27.08 -1.65
N ILE A 391 -4.80 -26.53 -0.71
CA ILE A 391 -4.39 -26.34 0.68
C ILE A 391 -5.22 -27.21 1.63
N ASP A 392 -4.52 -27.87 2.56
CA ASP A 392 -5.05 -28.45 3.81
C ASP A 392 -4.18 -27.92 4.96
N ILE A 393 -4.67 -26.91 5.69
CA ILE A 393 -3.88 -26.21 6.71
C ILE A 393 -3.48 -27.18 7.84
N TYR A 394 -4.38 -28.11 8.19
CA TYR A 394 -4.13 -29.07 9.26
C TYR A 394 -3.02 -30.08 8.87
N LYS A 395 -2.93 -30.43 7.59
CA LYS A 395 -1.82 -31.24 7.04
C LYS A 395 -0.49 -30.52 7.08
N GLU A 396 -0.45 -29.24 6.71
CA GLU A 396 0.81 -28.50 6.60
C GLU A 396 1.36 -28.06 7.97
N VAL A 397 0.50 -27.64 8.92
CA VAL A 397 0.94 -27.09 10.21
C VAL A 397 0.11 -27.53 11.44
N GLY A 398 -0.99 -28.25 11.26
CA GLY A 398 -1.93 -28.59 12.33
C GLY A 398 -2.82 -27.43 12.78
N GLY A 399 -3.56 -27.63 13.86
CA GLY A 399 -4.42 -26.60 14.47
C GLY A 399 -3.61 -25.48 15.15
N PHE A 400 -4.16 -24.26 15.16
CA PHE A 400 -3.61 -23.07 15.84
C PHE A 400 -2.14 -22.75 15.51
N ASN A 401 -1.68 -23.10 14.32
CA ASN A 401 -0.36 -22.74 13.79
C ASN A 401 -0.52 -21.85 12.54
N ALA A 402 0.35 -20.87 12.40
CA ALA A 402 0.37 -19.94 11.28
C ALA A 402 1.02 -20.58 10.03
N PHE A 403 0.21 -20.80 9.02
CA PHE A 403 0.60 -21.16 7.66
C PHE A 403 0.54 -19.93 6.75
N LYS A 404 1.48 -19.86 5.82
CA LYS A 404 1.66 -18.72 4.90
C LYS A 404 2.21 -19.24 3.59
N TRP A 405 1.68 -18.74 2.49
CA TRP A 405 2.02 -19.14 1.13
C TRP A 405 1.88 -17.93 0.22
N HIS A 406 2.73 -17.82 -0.79
CA HIS A 406 2.68 -16.72 -1.75
C HIS A 406 2.75 -17.22 -3.18
N HIS A 407 2.27 -16.37 -4.08
CA HIS A 407 2.28 -16.61 -5.53
C HIS A 407 2.52 -15.28 -6.25
N ILE A 408 3.19 -15.35 -7.40
CA ILE A 408 3.41 -14.20 -8.28
C ILE A 408 2.55 -14.40 -9.51
N VAL A 409 1.69 -13.43 -9.82
CA VAL A 409 0.90 -13.39 -11.05
C VAL A 409 1.52 -12.38 -11.99
N GLU A 410 1.87 -12.81 -13.18
CA GLU A 410 2.59 -11.98 -14.17
C GLU A 410 1.63 -11.31 -15.15
N ASN A 411 1.99 -10.09 -15.60
CA ASN A 411 1.41 -9.37 -16.74
C ASN A 411 -0.13 -9.30 -16.74
N LEU A 412 -0.71 -8.75 -15.67
CA LEU A 412 -2.18 -8.67 -15.53
C LEU A 412 -2.83 -7.84 -16.65
N THR A 413 -3.91 -8.36 -17.23
CA THR A 413 -4.66 -7.71 -18.32
C THR A 413 -5.97 -7.07 -17.86
N SER A 414 -6.40 -7.34 -16.62
CA SER A 414 -7.59 -6.80 -15.97
C SER A 414 -7.20 -5.82 -14.88
N SER A 415 -8.03 -4.80 -14.63
CA SER A 415 -7.88 -3.87 -13.49
C SER A 415 -8.40 -4.45 -12.15
N THR A 416 -8.91 -5.68 -12.18
CA THR A 416 -9.39 -6.42 -11.01
C THR A 416 -8.89 -7.85 -11.06
N LEU A 417 -8.17 -8.26 -10.03
CA LEU A 417 -7.66 -9.60 -9.82
C LEU A 417 -8.60 -10.35 -8.88
N VAL A 418 -9.25 -11.38 -9.43
CA VAL A 418 -10.19 -12.23 -8.69
C VAL A 418 -9.39 -13.33 -8.00
N VAL A 419 -9.58 -13.49 -6.69
CA VAL A 419 -8.94 -14.55 -5.88
C VAL A 419 -10.04 -15.33 -5.18
N LYS A 420 -10.09 -16.65 -5.39
CA LYS A 420 -11.11 -17.53 -4.79
C LYS A 420 -10.48 -18.66 -3.98
N LEU A 421 -11.08 -18.98 -2.85
CA LEU A 421 -10.82 -20.21 -2.10
C LEU A 421 -12.01 -21.14 -2.30
N VAL A 422 -11.87 -22.13 -3.18
CA VAL A 422 -12.95 -23.03 -3.62
C VAL A 422 -12.97 -24.29 -2.74
N PRO A 423 -14.08 -24.60 -2.03
CA PRO A 423 -14.13 -25.77 -1.16
C PRO A 423 -14.01 -27.09 -1.92
N VAL A 424 -13.15 -27.98 -1.41
CA VAL A 424 -13.03 -29.39 -1.82
C VAL A 424 -13.56 -30.31 -0.72
N ALA A 425 -13.27 -29.99 0.54
CA ALA A 425 -13.85 -30.60 1.72
C ALA A 425 -13.96 -29.54 2.84
N GLY A 426 -15.09 -29.47 3.53
CA GLY A 426 -15.36 -28.40 4.49
C GLY A 426 -15.44 -27.02 3.81
N LYS A 427 -15.44 -25.96 4.63
CA LYS A 427 -15.49 -24.57 4.15
C LYS A 427 -14.07 -24.00 3.99
N PRO A 428 -13.79 -23.11 3.02
CA PRO A 428 -12.52 -22.38 3.01
C PRO A 428 -12.36 -21.51 4.27
N ILE A 429 -11.12 -21.21 4.66
CA ILE A 429 -10.80 -20.30 5.78
C ILE A 429 -9.56 -19.47 5.44
N ILE A 430 -9.52 -18.20 5.82
CA ILE A 430 -8.35 -17.30 5.65
C ILE A 430 -8.26 -16.28 6.79
N CYS A 431 -7.04 -15.99 7.24
CA CYS A 431 -6.73 -15.03 8.31
C CYS A 431 -6.34 -13.64 7.78
N GLY A 432 -5.79 -13.58 6.58
CA GLY A 432 -5.44 -12.33 5.90
C GLY A 432 -4.84 -12.57 4.53
N LEU A 433 -4.67 -11.47 3.80
CA LEU A 433 -4.23 -11.46 2.40
C LEU A 433 -3.42 -10.19 2.14
N GLU A 434 -2.23 -10.30 1.56
CA GLU A 434 -1.48 -9.14 1.04
C GLU A 434 -1.38 -9.20 -0.48
N ASN A 435 -1.39 -8.04 -1.13
CA ASN A 435 -1.26 -7.87 -2.57
C ASN A 435 -0.23 -6.77 -2.84
N TYR A 436 0.86 -7.09 -3.55
CA TYR A 436 1.92 -6.15 -3.86
C TYR A 436 2.18 -6.07 -5.36
N ALA A 437 2.09 -4.87 -5.94
CA ALA A 437 2.62 -4.63 -7.27
C ALA A 437 4.16 -4.70 -7.22
N MET A 438 4.75 -5.44 -8.14
CA MET A 438 6.18 -5.61 -8.29
C MET A 438 6.68 -4.66 -9.39
N VAL A 439 7.29 -3.55 -8.99
CA VAL A 439 7.77 -2.52 -9.91
C VAL A 439 9.30 -2.56 -9.98
N PRO A 440 9.90 -2.88 -11.14
CA PRO A 440 11.36 -2.82 -11.34
C PRO A 440 11.89 -1.42 -11.07
N LEU A 441 13.10 -1.32 -10.51
CA LEU A 441 13.75 -0.03 -10.33
C LEU A 441 14.05 0.63 -11.69
N ASP A 442 13.58 1.86 -11.86
CA ASP A 442 13.99 2.72 -12.96
C ASP A 442 15.50 2.99 -12.82
N LEU A 443 16.29 2.59 -13.84
CA LEU A 443 17.73 2.79 -13.83
C LEU A 443 18.07 4.28 -13.73
N ALA A 444 18.67 4.67 -12.60
CA ALA A 444 19.15 6.03 -12.39
C ALA A 444 20.15 6.42 -13.49
N THR A 445 19.78 7.40 -14.31
CA THR A 445 20.69 7.98 -15.32
C THR A 445 21.85 8.66 -14.61
N VAL A 446 23.03 8.05 -14.66
CA VAL A 446 24.21 8.53 -13.93
C VAL A 446 24.63 9.90 -14.46
N PRO A 447 24.68 10.97 -13.62
CA PRO A 447 25.18 12.28 -14.02
C PRO A 447 26.72 12.27 -14.05
N ARG A 448 27.29 11.56 -15.02
CA ARG A 448 28.72 11.56 -15.38
C ARG A 448 28.76 11.20 -16.87
N GLN A 449 29.05 12.14 -17.76
CA GLN A 449 30.37 12.75 -17.90
C GLN A 449 30.33 14.29 -18.05
N GLY A 450 30.72 14.99 -16.99
CA GLY A 450 31.53 16.20 -17.16
C GLY A 450 33.00 15.77 -17.24
N ALA A 451 33.66 16.08 -18.37
CA ALA A 451 35.10 15.90 -18.65
C ALA A 451 35.68 14.47 -18.59
N SER A 452 35.76 13.77 -19.74
CA SER A 452 37.03 13.35 -20.39
C SER A 452 36.84 12.30 -21.51
N GLY A 453 37.28 12.58 -22.75
CA GLY A 453 37.22 11.69 -23.93
C GLY A 453 35.83 11.67 -24.58
N LEU A 454 35.53 12.39 -25.67
CA LEU A 454 36.19 12.49 -26.97
C LEU A 454 36.27 11.14 -27.71
N GLY A 455 35.29 10.88 -28.60
CA GLY A 455 35.42 9.94 -29.73
C GLY A 455 34.57 8.67 -29.71
N ASP A 456 33.28 8.75 -30.06
CA ASP A 456 32.58 7.70 -30.81
C ASP A 456 31.44 8.30 -31.67
N PRO A 457 31.59 8.43 -33.01
CA PRO A 457 30.61 9.06 -33.88
C PRO A 457 29.69 8.03 -34.56
N SER A 458 28.69 7.51 -33.84
CA SER A 458 27.78 6.49 -34.41
C SER A 458 26.31 6.51 -33.95
N THR A 459 25.81 7.62 -33.40
CA THR A 459 24.39 7.77 -33.00
C THR A 459 23.58 8.68 -33.94
N ALA A 460 22.90 8.05 -34.91
CA ALA A 460 21.88 8.70 -35.74
C ALA A 460 20.47 8.52 -35.12
N TYR A 461 19.61 9.52 -35.25
CA TYR A 461 18.25 9.50 -34.70
C TYR A 461 17.21 9.88 -35.77
N ILE A 462 16.00 9.31 -35.67
CA ILE A 462 14.94 9.44 -36.68
C ILE A 462 13.86 10.39 -36.17
N GLY A 463 13.60 11.46 -36.92
CA GLY A 463 12.48 12.38 -36.68
C GLY A 463 11.35 12.12 -37.66
N LEU A 464 10.20 11.63 -37.16
CA LEU A 464 8.99 11.53 -37.97
C LEU A 464 8.23 12.86 -37.98
N THR A 465 8.00 13.42 -39.17
CA THR A 465 7.09 14.55 -39.39
C THR A 465 5.93 14.11 -40.30
N ASN A 466 4.73 14.61 -40.01
CA ASN A 466 3.42 14.15 -40.50
C ASN A 466 3.38 13.27 -41.78
N SER A 467 3.05 11.99 -41.58
CA SER A 467 2.43 11.01 -42.49
C SER A 467 2.93 10.79 -43.94
N SER A 468 3.92 11.51 -44.46
CA SER A 468 4.41 11.28 -45.84
C SER A 468 5.88 11.60 -46.11
N SER A 469 6.68 12.01 -45.11
CA SER A 469 8.12 12.23 -45.26
C SER A 469 8.89 11.83 -44.00
N VAL A 470 10.15 11.43 -44.15
CA VAL A 470 11.02 11.07 -43.01
C VAL A 470 12.27 11.93 -43.04
N SER A 471 12.61 12.50 -41.88
CA SER A 471 13.82 13.31 -41.70
C SER A 471 14.84 12.51 -40.89
N CYS A 472 16.03 12.33 -41.44
CA CYS A 472 17.14 11.66 -40.76
C CYS A 472 18.06 12.73 -40.15
N GLY A 473 18.29 12.67 -38.84
CA GLY A 473 19.23 13.56 -38.15
C GLY A 473 20.58 12.89 -37.98
N TYR A 474 21.66 13.64 -38.24
CA TYR A 474 23.03 13.21 -37.97
C TYR A 474 23.84 14.33 -37.31
N PHE A 475 24.91 13.95 -36.63
CA PHE A 475 25.95 14.87 -36.19
C PHE A 475 27.17 14.66 -37.09
N ASP A 476 27.79 15.75 -37.55
CA ASP A 476 29.04 15.65 -38.32
C ASP A 476 30.28 15.47 -37.42
N SER A 477 31.47 15.47 -38.01
CA SER A 477 32.73 15.30 -37.29
C SER A 477 33.08 16.45 -36.35
N ASP A 478 32.51 17.64 -36.56
CA ASP A 478 32.74 18.82 -35.74
C ASP A 478 31.65 18.98 -34.65
N GLY A 479 30.61 18.14 -34.69
CA GLY A 479 29.56 18.02 -33.69
C GLY A 479 28.30 18.86 -33.97
N ASP A 480 28.21 19.44 -35.17
CA ASP A 480 27.03 20.19 -35.59
C ASP A 480 25.90 19.26 -36.06
N ALA A 481 24.66 19.61 -35.74
CA ALA A 481 23.46 18.80 -36.04
C ALA A 481 22.90 19.11 -37.43
N GLY A 482 22.98 18.15 -38.34
CA GLY A 482 22.38 18.18 -39.68
C GLY A 482 21.07 17.41 -39.76
N VAL A 483 20.14 17.87 -40.62
CA VAL A 483 18.87 17.19 -40.92
C VAL A 483 18.65 17.16 -42.43
N GLU A 484 18.47 15.96 -43.00
CA GLU A 484 18.06 15.78 -44.39
C GLU A 484 16.69 15.08 -44.47
N GLY A 485 15.86 15.54 -45.42
CA GLY A 485 14.55 14.96 -45.70
C GLY A 485 14.59 13.97 -46.86
N ILE A 486 14.10 12.76 -46.63
CA ILE A 486 14.01 11.70 -47.65
C ILE A 486 12.60 11.69 -48.27
N SER A 487 12.54 11.72 -49.60
CA SER A 487 11.28 11.61 -50.36
C SER A 487 10.74 10.17 -50.29
N PRO A 488 9.43 9.97 -50.05
CA PRO A 488 8.83 8.64 -49.88
C PRO A 488 8.99 7.73 -51.11
N ASP A 489 9.11 8.30 -52.32
CA ASP A 489 9.27 7.57 -53.59
C ASP A 489 10.60 6.77 -53.68
N THR A 490 11.52 6.95 -52.74
CA THR A 490 12.78 6.20 -52.65
C THR A 490 12.68 4.89 -51.87
N ARG A 491 11.55 4.62 -51.20
CA ARG A 491 11.34 3.45 -50.35
C ARG A 491 10.90 2.24 -51.17
N GLN A 492 11.67 1.14 -51.11
CA GLN A 492 11.23 -0.15 -51.65
C GLN A 492 10.23 -0.83 -50.70
N ASP A 493 9.27 -1.58 -51.28
CA ASP A 493 8.25 -2.31 -50.52
C ASP A 493 8.87 -3.25 -49.47
N GLY A 494 8.40 -3.12 -48.23
CA GLY A 494 8.87 -3.91 -47.08
C GLY A 494 10.08 -3.34 -46.33
N MET A 495 10.76 -2.29 -46.81
CA MET A 495 11.92 -1.72 -46.10
C MET A 495 11.48 -0.84 -44.92
N GLU A 496 12.06 -1.01 -43.74
CA GLU A 496 11.79 -0.13 -42.58
C GLU A 496 12.50 1.23 -42.71
N TRP A 497 11.87 2.28 -42.18
CA TRP A 497 12.39 3.66 -42.28
C TRP A 497 13.75 3.85 -41.60
N GLY A 498 14.03 3.12 -40.51
CA GLY A 498 15.34 3.17 -39.86
C GLY A 498 16.46 2.57 -40.71
N SER A 499 16.18 1.45 -41.40
CA SER A 499 17.11 0.89 -42.38
C SER A 499 17.32 1.82 -43.57
N LEU A 500 16.29 2.54 -44.02
CA LEU A 500 16.41 3.52 -45.10
C LEU A 500 17.29 4.72 -44.69
N CYS A 501 17.08 5.31 -43.50
CA CYS A 501 17.96 6.37 -42.98
C CYS A 501 19.42 5.91 -42.85
N ALA A 502 19.66 4.72 -42.27
CA ALA A 502 21.00 4.17 -42.12
C ALA A 502 21.70 3.95 -43.48
N PHE A 503 20.97 3.46 -44.48
CA PHE A 503 21.50 3.26 -45.83
C PHE A 503 21.83 4.59 -46.54
N HIS A 504 20.96 5.61 -46.41
CA HIS A 504 21.19 6.92 -47.03
C HIS A 504 22.37 7.67 -46.39
N LEU A 505 22.44 7.71 -45.05
CA LEU A 505 23.57 8.30 -44.32
C LEU A 505 24.89 7.54 -44.59
N GLY A 506 24.84 6.21 -44.72
CA GLY A 506 25.98 5.39 -45.14
C GLY A 506 26.50 5.72 -46.55
N CYS A 507 25.60 6.01 -47.49
CA CYS A 507 25.99 6.47 -48.84
C CYS A 507 26.62 7.87 -48.86
N LEU A 508 26.32 8.73 -47.88
CA LEU A 508 26.93 10.06 -47.73
C LEU A 508 28.32 9.96 -47.09
N GLY A 509 28.46 9.19 -46.00
CA GLY A 509 29.76 8.91 -45.38
C GLY A 509 30.77 8.23 -46.34
N GLY A 510 30.27 7.46 -47.31
CA GLY A 510 31.09 6.85 -48.36
C GLY A 510 31.68 7.82 -49.40
N ARG A 511 31.29 9.10 -49.45
CA ARG A 511 31.78 10.05 -50.47
C ARG A 511 33.11 10.73 -50.15
N ASN A 512 33.58 10.70 -48.91
CA ASN A 512 34.82 11.38 -48.49
C ASN A 512 36.04 10.46 -48.31
N LEU A 513 35.99 9.21 -48.81
CA LEU A 513 37.18 8.35 -48.92
C LEU A 513 37.78 8.39 -50.34
N SER A 514 38.02 9.59 -50.87
CA SER A 514 38.99 9.77 -51.96
C SER A 514 39.65 11.16 -51.98
N SER A 515 40.99 11.12 -52.05
CA SER A 515 41.95 12.21 -52.28
C SER A 515 42.32 13.18 -51.14
N GLN A 516 43.64 13.20 -50.89
CA GLN A 516 44.49 14.12 -50.11
C GLN A 516 44.49 13.97 -48.58
#